data_AF-A0A7C6BC82-F1
#
_entry.id   AF-A0A7C6BC82-F1
#
_cell.length_a   1.000
_cell.length_b   1.000
_cell.length_c   1.000
_cell.angle_alpha   90.00
_cell.angle_beta   90.00
_cell.angle_gamma   90.00
#
_symmetry.space_group_name_H-M   'P 1'
#
loop_
_entity.id
_entity.type
_entity.pdbx_description
1 polymer ?
#
loop_
_entity_poly.entity_id
_entity_poly.type
_entity_poly.pdbx_seq_one_letter_code
_entity_poly.pdbx_strand_id
1 'polypeptide(L)'
;MRFEVDFLVLGSGIAGLSYALKVAEHGKVCILTKKGTSDSSTKYAQGGIAAVMYSPDSYDKHIQDTIIAGAGVCDEKAVRITITEGTERVKELIGWGTNFDKNALGTFDLAREGGHSEYRILHHQDKTGYEIERALIESAKQHPNITIKENQYAVDLITQHHLGETVNRHHPSVECYGAYVLNQTDNSIDTYLAKKTLLATGGNGNVYSTTTNPVIATGDGQAMVHRAKGRLSNMEFVQFHPTSLYNPAEKPSFLITEAIRGAGGILKTIDGETFMEKYDKRKSLAP
;
A
#
# COMPACT_ATOMS: atom_id res chain seq x y z
N MET A 1 28.70 -7.77 2.65
CA MET A 1 29.37 -6.80 1.73
C MET A 1 28.86 -5.38 2.00
N ARG A 2 29.47 -4.34 1.39
CA ARG A 2 29.01 -2.94 1.50
C ARG A 2 28.59 -2.42 0.13
N PHE A 3 27.43 -1.77 0.06
CA PHE A 3 26.87 -1.12 -1.13
C PHE A 3 26.55 0.34 -0.83
N GLU A 4 26.67 1.20 -1.83
CA GLU A 4 26.36 2.63 -1.73
C GLU A 4 25.43 3.05 -2.87
N VAL A 5 24.34 3.73 -2.53
CA VAL A 5 23.32 4.20 -3.46
C VAL A 5 22.83 5.58 -3.08
N ASP A 6 22.20 6.31 -3.99
CA ASP A 6 21.59 7.59 -3.65
C ASP A 6 20.28 7.36 -2.87
N PHE A 7 19.46 6.41 -3.36
CA PHE A 7 18.17 6.07 -2.80
C PHE A 7 18.06 4.57 -2.52
N LEU A 8 17.80 4.21 -1.26
CA LEU A 8 17.47 2.85 -0.85
C LEU A 8 15.95 2.75 -0.64
N VAL A 9 15.30 1.77 -1.27
CA VAL A 9 13.87 1.53 -1.13
C VAL A 9 13.68 0.13 -0.56
N LEU A 10 13.03 0.03 0.60
CA LEU A 10 12.75 -1.25 1.27
C LEU A 10 11.29 -1.65 1.01
N GLY A 11 11.08 -2.50 0.01
CA GLY A 11 9.77 -2.99 -0.43
C GLY A 11 9.46 -2.61 -1.88
N SER A 12 8.91 -3.57 -2.63
CA SER A 12 8.60 -3.46 -4.06
C SER A 12 7.10 -3.37 -4.37
N GLY A 13 6.27 -2.95 -3.43
CA GLY A 13 4.86 -2.62 -3.71
C GLY A 13 4.70 -1.28 -4.44
N ILE A 14 3.44 -0.87 -4.68
CA ILE A 14 3.11 0.39 -5.40
C ILE A 14 3.87 1.61 -4.87
N ALA A 15 3.98 1.76 -3.54
CA ALA A 15 4.67 2.90 -2.92
C ALA A 15 6.17 2.91 -3.22
N GLY A 16 6.84 1.76 -3.12
CA GLY A 16 8.27 1.65 -3.37
C GLY A 16 8.62 1.83 -4.85
N LEU A 17 7.85 1.20 -5.74
CA LEU A 17 8.07 1.28 -7.18
C LEU A 17 7.77 2.68 -7.73
N SER A 18 6.66 3.31 -7.34
CA SER A 18 6.32 4.67 -7.79
C SER A 18 7.32 5.72 -7.31
N TYR A 19 7.79 5.61 -6.07
CA TYR A 19 8.87 6.46 -5.56
C TYR A 19 10.17 6.23 -6.35
N ALA A 20 10.56 4.98 -6.56
CA ALA A 20 11.77 4.64 -7.29
C ALA A 20 11.76 5.22 -8.71
N LEU A 21 10.65 5.10 -9.44
CA LEU A 21 10.49 5.66 -10.80
C LEU A 21 10.65 7.18 -10.81
N LYS A 22 10.11 7.88 -9.81
CA LYS A 22 10.24 9.34 -9.71
C LYS A 22 11.65 9.80 -9.36
N VAL A 23 12.31 9.12 -8.40
CA VAL A 23 13.62 9.58 -7.91
C VAL A 23 14.80 9.08 -8.75
N ALA A 24 14.58 8.12 -9.65
CA ALA A 24 15.63 7.58 -10.51
C ALA A 24 16.14 8.58 -11.55
N GLU A 25 15.43 9.67 -11.79
CA GLU A 25 15.92 10.83 -12.56
C GLU A 25 17.00 11.62 -11.81
N HIS A 26 17.10 11.44 -10.49
CA HIS A 26 17.98 12.20 -9.60
C HIS A 26 19.15 11.40 -9.01
N GLY A 27 19.23 10.08 -9.27
CA GLY A 27 20.31 9.25 -8.76
C GLY A 27 20.06 7.75 -8.88
N LYS A 28 21.00 6.97 -8.36
CA LYS A 28 20.92 5.50 -8.35
C LYS A 28 19.98 5.02 -7.26
N VAL A 29 19.00 4.20 -7.65
CA VAL A 29 17.99 3.64 -6.76
C VAL A 29 18.22 2.13 -6.63
N CYS A 30 18.24 1.63 -5.40
CA CYS A 30 18.20 0.20 -5.13
C CYS A 30 16.93 -0.17 -4.36
N ILE A 31 16.10 -0.98 -4.98
CA ILE A 31 14.91 -1.56 -4.36
C ILE A 31 15.28 -2.93 -3.82
N LEU A 32 15.09 -3.13 -2.52
CA LEU A 32 15.26 -4.40 -1.85
C LEU A 32 13.91 -4.97 -1.49
N THR A 33 13.65 -6.22 -1.85
CA THR A 33 12.42 -6.91 -1.49
C THR A 33 12.73 -8.26 -0.85
N LYS A 34 11.98 -8.60 0.18
CA LYS A 34 12.28 -9.75 1.04
C LYS A 34 11.92 -11.11 0.43
N LYS A 35 11.22 -11.13 -0.69
CA LYS A 35 10.87 -12.33 -1.47
C LYS A 35 10.96 -11.99 -2.96
N GLY A 36 10.05 -12.47 -3.80
CA GLY A 36 9.98 -12.06 -5.20
C GLY A 36 9.49 -10.62 -5.36
N THR A 37 9.78 -10.01 -6.49
CA THR A 37 9.42 -8.61 -6.77
C THR A 37 7.91 -8.39 -6.77
N SER A 38 7.14 -9.40 -7.20
CA SER A 38 5.67 -9.39 -7.18
C SER A 38 5.05 -9.90 -5.88
N ASP A 39 5.85 -10.25 -4.88
CA ASP A 39 5.33 -10.66 -3.58
C ASP A 39 5.05 -9.39 -2.77
N SER A 40 3.87 -8.81 -2.96
CA SER A 40 3.40 -7.64 -2.23
C SER A 40 1.89 -7.68 -2.02
N SER A 41 1.37 -6.96 -1.03
CA SER A 41 -0.08 -6.79 -0.87
C SER A 41 -0.70 -6.03 -2.06
N THR A 42 0.08 -5.22 -2.79
CA THR A 42 -0.39 -4.50 -3.97
C THR A 42 -0.94 -5.48 -5.00
N LYS A 43 -0.24 -6.58 -5.30
CA LYS A 43 -0.67 -7.59 -6.27
C LYS A 43 -2.09 -8.11 -6.05
N TYR A 44 -2.48 -8.25 -4.79
CA TYR A 44 -3.73 -8.88 -4.38
C TYR A 44 -4.89 -7.91 -4.24
N ALA A 45 -4.70 -6.61 -4.51
CA ALA A 45 -5.78 -5.63 -4.47
C ALA A 45 -6.77 -5.91 -5.62
N GLN A 46 -8.04 -6.12 -5.27
CA GLN A 46 -9.09 -6.47 -6.24
C GLN A 46 -9.85 -5.24 -6.73
N GLY A 47 -10.48 -4.50 -5.80
CA GLY A 47 -11.42 -3.41 -6.04
C GLY A 47 -10.92 -2.37 -7.04
N GLY A 48 -10.08 -1.45 -6.59
CA GLY A 48 -9.46 -0.50 -7.50
C GLY A 48 -8.73 0.64 -6.81
N ILE A 49 -8.54 1.74 -7.54
CA ILE A 49 -7.95 2.98 -7.04
C ILE A 49 -8.93 4.14 -7.21
N ALA A 50 -9.22 4.84 -6.12
CA ALA A 50 -10.15 5.96 -6.12
C ALA A 50 -9.46 7.24 -6.63
N ALA A 51 -10.02 7.86 -7.67
CA ALA A 51 -9.62 9.18 -8.14
C ALA A 51 -10.79 9.91 -8.82
N VAL A 52 -10.80 11.23 -8.70
CA VAL A 52 -11.80 12.06 -9.40
C VAL A 52 -11.37 12.17 -10.87
N MET A 53 -12.08 11.46 -11.75
CA MET A 53 -11.74 11.35 -13.18
C MET A 53 -12.79 11.94 -14.13
N TYR A 54 -13.94 12.40 -13.61
CA TYR A 54 -15.05 12.90 -14.40
C TYR A 54 -15.86 13.96 -13.64
N SER A 55 -16.73 14.66 -14.36
CA SER A 55 -17.77 15.54 -13.81
C SER A 55 -19.13 14.84 -13.90
N PRO A 56 -20.00 14.89 -12.88
CA PRO A 56 -20.05 15.87 -11.78
C PRO A 56 -19.39 15.44 -10.47
N ASP A 57 -18.47 14.47 -10.48
CA ASP A 57 -17.63 14.21 -9.31
C ASP A 57 -16.66 15.40 -9.06
N SER A 58 -16.18 15.54 -7.82
CA SER A 58 -15.29 16.62 -7.41
C SER A 58 -14.39 16.18 -6.25
N TYR A 59 -13.24 16.88 -6.10
CA TYR A 59 -12.35 16.65 -4.97
C TYR A 59 -13.05 16.89 -3.63
N ASP A 60 -13.91 17.91 -3.51
CA ASP A 60 -14.62 18.21 -2.28
C ASP A 60 -15.55 17.07 -1.85
N LYS A 61 -16.27 16.44 -2.80
CA LYS A 61 -17.07 15.24 -2.51
C LYS A 61 -16.19 14.11 -1.99
N HIS A 62 -15.06 13.84 -2.64
CA HIS A 62 -14.15 12.78 -2.20
C HIS A 62 -13.56 13.08 -0.80
N ILE A 63 -13.13 14.31 -0.56
CA ILE A 63 -12.60 14.75 0.74
C ILE A 63 -13.67 14.53 1.82
N GLN A 64 -14.91 14.92 1.54
CA GLN A 64 -16.01 14.74 2.48
C GLN A 64 -16.27 13.25 2.78
N ASP A 65 -16.30 12.40 1.75
CA ASP A 65 -16.44 10.95 1.90
C ASP A 65 -15.34 10.40 2.83
N THR A 66 -14.08 10.78 2.60
CA THR A 66 -12.93 10.32 3.40
C THR A 66 -12.97 10.82 4.83
N ILE A 67 -13.32 12.10 5.07
CA ILE A 67 -13.42 12.65 6.43
C ILE A 67 -14.54 11.98 7.23
N ILE A 68 -15.69 11.70 6.59
CA ILE A 68 -16.80 10.98 7.21
C ILE A 68 -16.36 9.54 7.57
N ALA A 69 -15.77 8.82 6.62
CA ALA A 69 -15.31 7.45 6.83
C ALA A 69 -14.20 7.36 7.88
N GLY A 70 -13.36 8.38 7.98
CA GLY A 70 -12.30 8.49 8.98
C GLY A 70 -12.75 8.89 10.38
N ALA A 71 -14.06 8.98 10.64
CA ALA A 71 -14.65 9.15 11.98
C ALA A 71 -14.05 10.30 12.82
N GLY A 72 -13.65 11.40 12.16
CA GLY A 72 -13.13 12.60 12.82
C GLY A 72 -11.68 12.54 13.31
N VAL A 73 -10.92 11.48 12.98
CA VAL A 73 -9.50 11.34 13.37
C VAL A 73 -8.51 11.54 12.22
N CYS A 74 -9.00 11.86 11.03
CA CYS A 74 -8.14 12.19 9.89
C CYS A 74 -7.35 13.49 10.11
N ASP A 75 -6.11 13.52 9.63
CA ASP A 75 -5.44 14.78 9.31
C ASP A 75 -6.00 15.31 7.98
N GLU A 76 -6.80 16.37 8.05
CA GLU A 76 -7.44 16.95 6.88
C GLU A 76 -6.44 17.42 5.82
N LYS A 77 -5.25 17.90 6.22
CA LYS A 77 -4.23 18.33 5.24
C LYS A 77 -3.73 17.14 4.43
N ALA A 78 -3.49 16.01 5.10
CA ALA A 78 -3.08 14.79 4.42
C ALA A 78 -4.19 14.29 3.47
N VAL A 79 -5.45 14.26 3.94
CA VAL A 79 -6.61 13.87 3.12
C VAL A 79 -6.72 14.74 1.86
N ARG A 80 -6.62 16.07 2.01
CA ARG A 80 -6.71 17.00 0.88
C ARG A 80 -5.61 16.74 -0.14
N ILE A 81 -4.35 16.68 0.29
CA ILE A 81 -3.21 16.44 -0.61
C ILE A 81 -3.38 15.10 -1.34
N THR A 82 -3.69 14.01 -0.61
CA THR A 82 -3.89 12.68 -1.20
C THR A 82 -4.96 12.70 -2.30
N ILE A 83 -6.08 13.39 -2.06
CA ILE A 83 -7.20 13.40 -2.99
C ILE A 83 -6.97 14.35 -4.17
N THR A 84 -6.51 15.57 -3.92
CA THR A 84 -6.34 16.58 -4.98
C THR A 84 -5.20 16.21 -5.93
N GLU A 85 -4.16 15.52 -5.42
CA GLU A 85 -3.08 15.02 -6.27
C GLU A 85 -3.39 13.65 -6.90
N GLY A 86 -4.38 12.92 -6.39
CA GLY A 86 -4.70 11.55 -6.78
C GLY A 86 -4.95 11.37 -8.28
N THR A 87 -5.64 12.32 -8.92
CA THR A 87 -5.90 12.28 -10.37
C THR A 87 -4.60 12.26 -11.18
N GLU A 88 -3.62 13.11 -10.84
CA GLU A 88 -2.33 13.13 -11.54
C GLU A 88 -1.50 11.90 -11.22
N ARG A 89 -1.57 11.36 -9.99
CA ARG A 89 -0.94 10.07 -9.65
C ARG A 89 -1.51 8.91 -10.46
N VAL A 90 -2.82 8.87 -10.70
CA VAL A 90 -3.45 7.87 -11.58
C VAL A 90 -2.98 8.03 -13.04
N LYS A 91 -2.87 9.26 -13.54
CA LYS A 91 -2.32 9.52 -14.88
C LYS A 91 -0.86 9.05 -15.01
N GLU A 92 -0.05 9.21 -13.96
CA GLU A 92 1.32 8.68 -13.92
C GLU A 92 1.31 7.14 -13.98
N LEU A 93 0.44 6.46 -13.23
CA LEU A 93 0.29 5.00 -13.31
C LEU A 93 -0.06 4.53 -14.74
N ILE A 94 -0.96 5.25 -15.42
CA ILE A 94 -1.30 5.00 -16.82
C ILE A 94 -0.08 5.24 -17.72
N GLY A 95 0.68 6.32 -17.49
CA GLY A 95 1.91 6.64 -18.21
C GLY A 95 3.00 5.57 -18.07
N TRP A 96 3.06 4.89 -16.92
CA TRP A 96 3.93 3.73 -16.67
C TRP A 96 3.35 2.41 -17.21
N GLY A 97 2.20 2.44 -17.89
CA GLY A 97 1.64 1.30 -18.61
C GLY A 97 0.55 0.53 -17.89
N THR A 98 -0.05 1.09 -16.83
CA THR A 98 -1.22 0.50 -16.17
C THR A 98 -2.45 0.64 -17.06
N ASN A 99 -3.14 -0.47 -17.34
CA ASN A 99 -4.37 -0.48 -18.12
C ASN A 99 -5.61 -0.55 -17.23
N PHE A 100 -6.35 0.55 -17.11
CA PHE A 100 -7.67 0.54 -16.49
C PHE A 100 -8.76 0.25 -17.52
N ASP A 101 -9.80 -0.45 -17.08
CA ASP A 101 -10.94 -0.82 -17.92
C ASP A 101 -11.70 0.42 -18.39
N LYS A 102 -12.25 0.30 -19.60
CA LYS A 102 -13.05 1.33 -20.25
C LYS A 102 -14.38 0.73 -20.69
N ASN A 103 -15.44 1.52 -20.63
CA ASN A 103 -16.74 1.13 -21.13
C ASN A 103 -16.80 1.22 -22.68
N ALA A 104 -17.95 0.88 -23.25
CA ALA A 104 -18.18 0.89 -24.70
C ALA A 104 -18.01 2.28 -25.36
N LEU A 105 -18.06 3.36 -24.60
CA LEU A 105 -17.84 4.73 -25.06
C LEU A 105 -16.36 5.17 -24.98
N GLY A 106 -15.48 4.30 -24.49
CA GLY A 106 -14.05 4.57 -24.35
C GLY A 106 -13.67 5.45 -23.14
N THR A 107 -14.63 5.75 -22.25
CA THR A 107 -14.35 6.37 -20.94
C THR A 107 -14.07 5.30 -19.90
N PHE A 108 -13.38 5.66 -18.80
CA PHE A 108 -13.07 4.69 -17.74
C PHE A 108 -14.35 4.06 -17.19
N ASP A 109 -14.31 2.74 -17.00
CA ASP A 109 -15.32 2.03 -16.22
C ASP A 109 -15.02 2.27 -14.74
N LEU A 110 -16.00 2.82 -14.01
CA LEU A 110 -15.80 3.30 -12.65
C LEU A 110 -16.74 2.56 -11.71
N ALA A 111 -16.17 1.96 -10.67
CA ALA A 111 -16.91 1.32 -9.61
C ALA A 111 -17.18 2.29 -8.44
N ARG A 112 -18.03 1.85 -7.50
CA ARG A 112 -18.28 2.52 -6.22
C ARG A 112 -18.25 1.51 -5.10
N GLU A 113 -17.45 1.78 -4.08
CA GLU A 113 -17.33 1.00 -2.85
C GLU A 113 -17.91 1.80 -1.67
N GLY A 114 -17.99 1.19 -0.48
CA GLY A 114 -18.56 1.80 0.71
C GLY A 114 -17.84 3.09 1.12
N GLY A 115 -18.61 3.98 1.73
CA GLY A 115 -18.15 5.32 2.08
C GLY A 115 -18.10 6.32 0.93
N HIS A 116 -18.07 5.89 -0.34
CA HIS A 116 -18.07 6.81 -1.48
C HIS A 116 -19.48 7.24 -1.90
N SER A 117 -19.63 8.54 -2.19
CA SER A 117 -20.85 9.12 -2.75
C SER A 117 -20.94 9.02 -4.28
N GLU A 118 -19.80 8.92 -4.98
CA GLU A 118 -19.69 8.91 -6.45
C GLU A 118 -18.95 7.66 -6.97
N TYR A 119 -19.12 7.36 -8.27
CA TYR A 119 -18.41 6.27 -8.95
C TYR A 119 -17.02 6.74 -9.36
N ARG A 120 -16.01 6.48 -8.53
CA ARG A 120 -14.67 7.07 -8.70
C ARG A 120 -13.52 6.07 -8.65
N ILE A 121 -13.83 4.77 -8.65
CA ILE A 121 -12.85 3.71 -8.46
C ILE A 121 -12.50 3.13 -9.83
N LEU A 122 -11.30 3.43 -10.32
CA LEU A 122 -10.77 2.81 -11.52
C LEU A 122 -10.36 1.38 -11.19
N HIS A 123 -10.67 0.45 -12.09
CA HIS A 123 -10.35 -0.96 -11.91
C HIS A 123 -9.79 -1.60 -13.19
N HIS A 124 -9.22 -2.79 -13.03
CA HIS A 124 -8.88 -3.69 -14.13
C HIS A 124 -9.42 -5.07 -13.78
N GLN A 125 -10.61 -5.38 -14.32
CA GLN A 125 -11.41 -6.53 -13.91
C GLN A 125 -11.52 -6.56 -12.38
N ASP A 126 -11.22 -7.70 -11.77
CA ASP A 126 -11.16 -7.93 -10.32
C ASP A 126 -9.71 -8.06 -9.80
N LYS A 127 -8.73 -7.56 -10.56
CA LYS A 127 -7.29 -7.73 -10.31
C LYS A 127 -6.49 -6.45 -10.54
N THR A 128 -7.06 -5.31 -10.14
CA THR A 128 -6.47 -3.98 -10.34
C THR A 128 -5.05 -3.86 -9.79
N GLY A 129 -4.80 -4.43 -8.63
CA GLY A 129 -3.51 -4.44 -7.98
C GLY A 129 -2.42 -5.17 -8.77
N TYR A 130 -2.76 -6.29 -9.38
CA TYR A 130 -1.87 -7.05 -10.26
C TYR A 130 -1.45 -6.22 -11.48
N GLU A 131 -2.40 -5.54 -12.12
CA GLU A 131 -2.12 -4.74 -13.32
C GLU A 131 -1.25 -3.52 -13.01
N ILE A 132 -1.52 -2.82 -11.90
CA ILE A 132 -0.67 -1.72 -11.43
C ILE A 132 0.75 -2.22 -11.13
N GLU A 133 0.88 -3.30 -10.35
CA GLU A 133 2.18 -3.81 -9.95
C GLU A 133 3.00 -4.29 -11.17
N ARG A 134 2.35 -4.99 -12.12
CA ARG A 134 2.96 -5.42 -13.38
C ARG A 134 3.58 -4.23 -14.11
N ALA A 135 2.79 -3.19 -14.39
CA ALA A 135 3.23 -2.01 -15.12
C ALA A 135 4.40 -1.30 -14.44
N LEU A 136 4.33 -1.15 -13.12
CA LEU A 136 5.38 -0.52 -12.33
C LEU A 136 6.68 -1.34 -12.28
N ILE A 137 6.59 -2.67 -12.14
CA ILE A 137 7.76 -3.56 -12.17
C ILE A 137 8.43 -3.51 -13.54
N GLU A 138 7.66 -3.58 -14.62
CA GLU A 138 8.19 -3.50 -15.98
C GLU A 138 8.89 -2.16 -16.23
N SER A 139 8.26 -1.05 -15.87
CA SER A 139 8.84 0.29 -15.95
C SER A 139 10.13 0.40 -15.13
N ALA A 140 10.12 -0.11 -13.90
CA ALA A 140 11.28 -0.06 -13.01
C ALA A 140 12.46 -0.89 -13.54
N LYS A 141 12.19 -2.07 -14.11
CA LYS A 141 13.22 -2.94 -14.72
C LYS A 141 13.86 -2.34 -15.97
N GLN A 142 13.12 -1.52 -16.71
CA GLN A 142 13.63 -0.84 -17.92
C GLN A 142 14.43 0.43 -17.59
N HIS A 143 14.31 0.96 -16.38
CA HIS A 143 14.99 2.20 -16.00
C HIS A 143 16.47 1.96 -15.64
N PRO A 144 17.44 2.62 -16.31
CA PRO A 144 18.87 2.31 -16.15
C PRO A 144 19.43 2.61 -14.75
N ASN A 145 18.81 3.52 -14.01
CA ASN A 145 19.23 3.90 -12.66
C ASN A 145 18.55 3.09 -11.54
N ILE A 146 17.66 2.16 -11.86
CA ILE A 146 16.95 1.35 -10.85
C ILE A 146 17.50 -0.07 -10.86
N THR A 147 17.88 -0.56 -9.68
CA THR A 147 18.23 -1.96 -9.46
C THR A 147 17.27 -2.58 -8.47
N ILE A 148 16.61 -3.67 -8.84
CA ILE A 148 15.75 -4.45 -7.95
C ILE A 148 16.50 -5.71 -7.51
N LYS A 149 16.58 -5.95 -6.21
CA LYS A 149 17.15 -7.17 -5.63
C LYS A 149 16.12 -7.91 -4.79
N GLU A 150 15.86 -9.14 -5.20
CA GLU A 150 14.95 -10.08 -4.54
C GLU A 150 15.65 -10.85 -3.40
N ASN A 151 14.86 -11.44 -2.51
CA ASN A 151 15.34 -12.22 -1.36
C ASN A 151 16.31 -11.44 -0.45
N GLN A 152 16.06 -10.14 -0.30
CA GLN A 152 16.82 -9.21 0.52
C GLN A 152 15.97 -8.80 1.73
N TYR A 153 16.25 -9.39 2.89
CA TYR A 153 15.49 -9.14 4.11
C TYR A 153 16.15 -8.02 4.92
N ALA A 154 15.55 -6.82 4.93
CA ALA A 154 16.04 -5.72 5.75
C ALA A 154 15.87 -6.04 7.25
N VAL A 155 16.97 -6.04 7.98
CA VAL A 155 17.02 -6.43 9.40
C VAL A 155 16.92 -5.20 10.30
N ASP A 156 17.71 -4.16 10.04
CA ASP A 156 17.67 -2.94 10.84
C ASP A 156 18.12 -1.70 10.06
N LEU A 157 17.69 -0.53 10.52
CA LEU A 157 18.13 0.75 9.98
C LEU A 157 19.44 1.17 10.62
N ILE A 158 20.36 1.66 9.80
CA ILE A 158 21.63 2.20 10.28
C ILE A 158 21.37 3.65 10.71
N THR A 159 21.62 3.95 11.97
CA THR A 159 21.47 5.30 12.56
C THR A 159 22.60 5.57 13.54
N GLN A 160 22.62 6.74 14.17
CA GLN A 160 23.71 7.16 15.07
C GLN A 160 23.99 6.18 16.22
N HIS A 161 23.01 5.39 16.67
CA HIS A 161 23.26 4.39 17.72
C HIS A 161 24.26 3.31 17.32
N HIS A 162 24.34 2.99 16.02
CA HIS A 162 25.34 2.08 15.48
C HIS A 162 26.75 2.70 15.42
N LEU A 163 26.85 4.02 15.62
CA LEU A 163 28.12 4.76 15.76
C LEU A 163 28.55 4.92 17.22
N GLY A 164 27.81 4.31 18.17
CA GLY A 164 28.07 4.42 19.60
C GLY A 164 27.43 5.64 20.27
N GLU A 165 26.58 6.39 19.57
CA GLU A 165 25.87 7.53 20.13
C GLU A 165 24.63 7.10 20.92
N THR A 166 24.35 7.81 22.03
CA THR A 166 23.14 7.53 22.81
C THR A 166 21.93 8.19 22.17
N VAL A 167 21.15 7.39 21.43
CA VAL A 167 19.88 7.83 20.82
C VAL A 167 18.69 7.35 21.65
N ASN A 168 17.83 8.28 22.08
CA ASN A 168 16.56 7.97 22.74
C ASN A 168 15.38 8.61 21.97
N ARG A 169 14.14 8.30 22.37
CA ARG A 169 12.91 8.80 21.71
C ARG A 169 12.73 10.33 21.72
N HIS A 170 13.51 11.04 22.53
CA HIS A 170 13.51 12.49 22.67
C HIS A 170 14.70 13.13 21.93
N HIS A 171 15.54 12.34 21.27
CA HIS A 171 16.64 12.87 20.46
C HIS A 171 16.07 13.75 19.35
N PRO A 172 16.61 14.96 19.12
CA PRO A 172 16.01 15.95 18.23
C PRO A 172 15.98 15.49 16.77
N SER A 173 16.95 14.68 16.34
CA SER A 173 17.01 14.10 15.00
C SER A 173 17.64 12.72 15.02
N VAL A 174 16.90 11.70 14.58
CA VAL A 174 17.49 10.39 14.24
C VAL A 174 17.72 10.39 12.74
N GLU A 175 18.97 10.17 12.33
CA GLU A 175 19.34 10.13 10.93
C GLU A 175 19.47 8.68 10.48
N CYS A 176 18.92 8.38 9.29
CA CYS A 176 19.06 7.07 8.68
C CYS A 176 20.16 7.13 7.62
N TYR A 177 21.19 6.30 7.79
CA TYR A 177 22.32 6.18 6.89
C TYR A 177 22.19 4.99 5.93
N GLY A 178 21.13 4.18 6.08
CA GLY A 178 20.92 2.97 5.28
C GLY A 178 20.31 1.83 6.08
N ALA A 179 20.61 0.58 5.69
CA ALA A 179 20.11 -0.61 6.36
C ALA A 179 21.12 -1.78 6.36
N TYR A 180 21.04 -2.61 7.40
CA TYR A 180 21.58 -3.96 7.38
C TYR A 180 20.55 -4.90 6.76
N VAL A 181 21.02 -5.76 5.87
CA VAL A 181 20.17 -6.59 5.02
C VAL A 181 20.72 -8.01 5.01
N LEU A 182 19.88 -8.98 5.37
CA LEU A 182 20.17 -10.39 5.19
C LEU A 182 19.89 -10.77 3.74
N ASN A 183 20.95 -11.11 3.00
CA ASN A 183 20.83 -11.74 1.71
C ASN A 183 20.45 -13.20 1.93
N GLN A 184 19.21 -13.56 1.61
CA GLN A 184 18.68 -14.91 1.88
C GLN A 184 19.22 -15.96 0.89
N THR A 185 19.97 -15.55 -0.13
CA THR A 185 20.56 -16.46 -1.11
C THR A 185 21.81 -17.15 -0.54
N ASP A 186 22.65 -16.41 0.18
CA ASP A 186 23.92 -16.87 0.73
C ASP A 186 24.03 -16.72 2.26
N ASN A 187 22.98 -16.22 2.91
CA ASN A 187 22.89 -15.93 4.35
C ASN A 187 23.91 -14.89 4.86
N SER A 188 24.46 -14.06 3.96
CA SER A 188 25.34 -12.96 4.35
C SER A 188 24.55 -11.74 4.85
N ILE A 189 25.17 -10.96 5.74
CA ILE A 189 24.67 -9.64 6.12
C ILE A 189 25.39 -8.59 5.27
N ASP A 190 24.61 -7.91 4.44
CA ASP A 190 25.03 -6.80 3.62
C ASP A 190 24.69 -5.46 4.27
N THR A 191 25.57 -4.50 4.09
CA THR A 191 25.39 -3.11 4.52
C THR A 191 25.05 -2.27 3.29
N TYR A 192 23.86 -1.70 3.24
CA TYR A 192 23.47 -0.74 2.21
C TYR A 192 23.49 0.65 2.82
N LEU A 193 24.36 1.52 2.32
CA LEU A 193 24.38 2.94 2.69
C LEU A 193 23.65 3.76 1.64
N ALA A 194 22.88 4.74 2.10
CA ALA A 194 22.10 5.59 1.21
C ALA A 194 21.95 7.02 1.75
N LYS A 195 21.84 7.99 0.83
CA LYS A 195 21.54 9.39 1.19
C LYS A 195 20.09 9.52 1.66
N LYS A 196 19.18 8.72 1.10
CA LYS A 196 17.77 8.65 1.48
C LYS A 196 17.30 7.19 1.48
N THR A 197 16.59 6.80 2.54
CA THR A 197 15.99 5.46 2.67
C THR A 197 14.49 5.59 2.79
N LEU A 198 13.74 4.95 1.88
CA LEU A 198 12.28 4.84 1.94
C LEU A 198 11.90 3.46 2.48
N LEU A 199 11.06 3.42 3.53
CA LEU A 199 10.41 2.19 3.97
C LEU A 199 9.05 2.08 3.29
N ALA A 200 8.91 1.11 2.39
CA ALA A 200 7.69 0.76 1.67
C ALA A 200 7.32 -0.71 1.92
N THR A 201 7.48 -1.16 3.17
CA THR A 201 7.48 -2.59 3.55
C THR A 201 6.10 -3.22 3.70
N GLY A 202 5.02 -2.48 3.43
CA GLY A 202 3.65 -2.92 3.67
C GLY A 202 3.24 -2.95 5.15
N GLY A 203 2.10 -3.58 5.43
CA GLY A 203 1.49 -3.63 6.76
C GLY A 203 1.91 -4.81 7.63
N ASN A 204 1.15 -5.01 8.71
CA ASN A 204 1.39 -5.99 9.77
C ASN A 204 0.21 -6.95 9.98
N GLY A 205 -0.61 -7.20 8.96
CA GLY A 205 -1.82 -8.00 9.08
C GLY A 205 -1.63 -9.42 9.62
N ASN A 206 -0.41 -9.99 9.55
CA ASN A 206 -0.11 -11.32 10.09
C ASN A 206 0.06 -11.38 11.61
N VAL A 207 -0.06 -10.27 12.34
CA VAL A 207 -0.17 -10.31 13.81
C VAL A 207 -1.53 -10.89 14.27
N TYR A 208 -2.52 -10.96 13.36
CA TYR A 208 -3.82 -11.57 13.60
C TYR A 208 -3.86 -13.02 13.07
N SER A 209 -4.65 -13.86 13.74
CA SER A 209 -4.83 -15.27 13.35
C SER A 209 -5.42 -15.38 11.94
N THR A 210 -6.48 -14.61 11.69
CA THR A 210 -7.21 -14.52 10.42
C THR A 210 -6.88 -13.19 9.73
N THR A 211 -6.42 -13.25 8.48
CA THR A 211 -6.03 -12.07 7.72
C THR A 211 -6.15 -12.35 6.23
N THR A 212 -6.50 -11.32 5.45
CA THR A 212 -6.47 -11.35 3.98
C THR A 212 -5.11 -10.98 3.40
N ASN A 213 -4.18 -10.54 4.26
CA ASN A 213 -2.87 -10.11 3.82
C ASN A 213 -1.98 -11.30 3.44
N PRO A 214 -1.10 -11.15 2.43
CA PRO A 214 -0.12 -12.17 2.13
C PRO A 214 0.81 -12.42 3.34
N VAL A 215 1.41 -13.61 3.42
CA VAL A 215 2.24 -14.05 4.56
C VAL A 215 3.45 -13.16 4.85
N ILE A 216 3.80 -12.29 3.90
CA ILE A 216 4.86 -11.30 4.00
C ILE A 216 4.44 -10.01 4.74
N ALA A 217 3.17 -9.76 5.04
CA ALA A 217 2.75 -8.54 5.75
C ALA A 217 2.95 -8.71 7.27
N THR A 218 4.21 -8.65 7.71
CA THR A 218 4.65 -8.97 9.08
C THR A 218 5.08 -7.76 9.90
N GLY A 219 4.94 -6.54 9.38
CA GLY A 219 5.28 -5.31 10.12
C GLY A 219 6.77 -5.04 10.27
N ASP A 220 7.61 -5.62 9.41
CA ASP A 220 9.09 -5.54 9.52
C ASP A 220 9.59 -4.09 9.57
N GLY A 221 9.07 -3.21 8.68
CA GLY A 221 9.45 -1.80 8.66
C GLY A 221 9.01 -1.02 9.90
N GLN A 222 7.82 -1.30 10.43
CA GLN A 222 7.35 -0.70 11.68
C GLN A 222 8.28 -1.11 12.85
N ALA A 223 8.66 -2.38 12.90
CA ALA A 223 9.59 -2.90 13.90
C ALA A 223 10.99 -2.26 13.79
N MET A 224 11.51 -2.09 12.57
CA MET A 224 12.78 -1.39 12.32
C MET A 224 12.73 0.07 12.79
N VAL A 225 11.67 0.81 12.45
CA VAL A 225 11.49 2.20 12.90
C VAL A 225 11.45 2.29 14.42
N HIS A 226 10.71 1.39 15.08
CA HIS A 226 10.64 1.34 16.54
C HIS A 226 12.01 1.07 17.18
N ARG A 227 12.79 0.11 16.65
CA ARG A 227 14.16 -0.16 17.14
C ARG A 227 15.08 1.05 16.93
N ALA A 228 14.95 1.73 15.80
CA ALA A 228 15.63 2.98 15.49
C ALA A 228 15.12 4.19 16.31
N LYS A 229 14.23 4.00 17.29
CA LYS A 229 13.63 5.04 18.15
C LYS A 229 12.76 6.05 17.41
N GLY A 230 12.35 5.74 16.19
CA GLY A 230 11.33 6.48 15.47
C GLY A 230 9.95 6.33 16.12
N ARG A 231 9.04 7.24 15.79
CA ARG A 231 7.67 7.24 16.30
C ARG A 231 6.75 6.46 15.36
N LEU A 232 5.95 5.58 15.95
CA LEU A 232 4.80 4.96 15.31
C LEU A 232 3.55 5.60 15.93
N SER A 233 2.51 5.79 15.12
CA SER A 233 1.24 6.41 15.55
C SER A 233 0.09 5.58 15.01
N ASN A 234 -1.07 5.66 15.68
CA ASN A 234 -2.33 5.07 15.22
C ASN A 234 -2.26 3.55 14.97
N MET A 235 -1.37 2.86 15.68
CA MET A 235 -1.15 1.41 15.54
C MET A 235 -2.33 0.57 16.08
N GLU A 236 -3.20 1.19 16.88
CA GLU A 236 -4.46 0.65 17.38
C GLU A 236 -5.57 0.57 16.33
N PHE A 237 -5.48 1.36 15.25
CA PHE A 237 -6.47 1.38 14.19
C PHE A 237 -6.18 0.29 13.15
N VAL A 238 -6.78 -0.88 13.35
CA VAL A 238 -6.68 -2.01 12.43
C VAL A 238 -8.02 -2.23 11.74
N GLN A 239 -8.02 -2.19 10.41
CA GLN A 239 -9.20 -2.48 9.60
C GLN A 239 -9.39 -3.99 9.44
N PHE A 240 -10.58 -4.47 9.77
CA PHE A 240 -11.04 -5.81 9.45
C PHE A 240 -11.96 -5.73 8.25
N HIS A 241 -11.56 -6.32 7.13
CA HIS A 241 -12.42 -6.36 5.95
C HIS A 241 -13.68 -7.17 6.27
N PRO A 242 -14.90 -6.64 6.02
CA PRO A 242 -16.13 -7.28 6.47
C PRO A 242 -16.43 -8.60 5.74
N THR A 243 -15.89 -8.77 4.53
CA THR A 243 -16.13 -9.94 3.68
C THR A 243 -14.82 -10.65 3.31
N SER A 244 -14.44 -11.63 4.11
CA SER A 244 -13.43 -12.65 3.75
C SER A 244 -14.11 -14.00 3.66
N LEU A 245 -13.66 -14.86 2.73
CA LEU A 245 -14.16 -16.22 2.61
C LEU A 245 -13.87 -17.00 3.90
N TYR A 246 -14.92 -17.57 4.49
CA TYR A 246 -14.78 -18.45 5.65
C TYR A 246 -14.34 -19.85 5.19
N ASN A 247 -13.04 -20.09 5.22
CA ASN A 247 -12.43 -21.40 5.03
C ASN A 247 -11.33 -21.62 6.09
N PRO A 248 -11.66 -22.19 7.26
CA PRO A 248 -10.73 -22.28 8.39
C PRO A 248 -9.42 -23.04 8.12
N ALA A 249 -9.39 -23.88 7.09
CA ALA A 249 -8.20 -24.64 6.69
C ALA A 249 -7.20 -23.80 5.87
N GLU A 250 -7.58 -22.60 5.43
CA GLU A 250 -6.75 -21.76 4.56
C GLU A 250 -6.30 -20.47 5.25
N LYS A 251 -5.00 -20.17 5.11
CA LYS A 251 -4.39 -18.90 5.53
C LYS A 251 -3.38 -18.45 4.46
N PRO A 252 -3.43 -17.18 4.00
CA PRO A 252 -4.40 -16.14 4.36
C PRO A 252 -5.82 -16.42 3.82
N SER A 253 -6.82 -15.80 4.44
CA SER A 253 -8.21 -15.91 3.99
C SER A 253 -8.39 -15.15 2.68
N PHE A 254 -9.15 -15.74 1.75
CA PHE A 254 -9.44 -15.09 0.48
C PHE A 254 -10.37 -13.88 0.68
N LEU A 255 -9.97 -12.71 0.20
CA LEU A 255 -10.79 -11.50 0.27
C LEU A 255 -11.90 -11.57 -0.78
N ILE A 256 -13.12 -11.24 -0.39
CA ILE A 256 -14.26 -11.07 -1.29
C ILE A 256 -14.48 -9.56 -1.44
N THR A 257 -14.16 -9.02 -2.63
CA THR A 257 -14.14 -7.56 -2.87
C THR A 257 -15.43 -6.85 -2.46
N GLU A 258 -15.25 -5.66 -1.89
CA GLU A 258 -16.33 -4.73 -1.59
C GLU A 258 -17.10 -4.30 -2.84
N ALA A 259 -16.45 -4.30 -4.01
CA ALA A 259 -17.10 -4.01 -5.29
C ALA A 259 -18.33 -4.91 -5.56
N ILE A 260 -18.39 -6.13 -5.01
CA ILE A 260 -19.58 -6.99 -5.09
C ILE A 260 -20.77 -6.34 -4.38
N ARG A 261 -20.56 -5.74 -3.19
CA ARG A 261 -21.60 -4.98 -2.48
C ARG A 261 -21.96 -3.71 -3.26
N GLY A 262 -20.96 -3.04 -3.85
CA GLY A 262 -21.13 -1.93 -4.79
C GLY A 262 -22.04 -2.25 -5.98
N ALA A 263 -21.92 -3.48 -6.50
CA ALA A 263 -22.71 -4.02 -7.61
C ALA A 263 -24.08 -4.62 -7.19
N GLY A 264 -24.48 -4.47 -5.91
CA GLY A 264 -25.78 -4.92 -5.41
C GLY A 264 -25.74 -6.18 -4.53
N GLY A 265 -24.56 -6.68 -4.18
CA GLY A 265 -24.41 -7.75 -3.19
C GLY A 265 -24.98 -7.37 -1.82
N ILE A 266 -25.64 -8.32 -1.17
CA ILE A 266 -26.36 -8.11 0.10
C ILE A 266 -25.77 -9.01 1.19
N LEU A 267 -25.53 -8.43 2.37
CA LEU A 267 -25.11 -9.18 3.55
C LEU A 267 -26.33 -9.83 4.23
N LYS A 268 -26.23 -11.12 4.53
CA LYS A 268 -27.30 -11.93 5.11
C LYS A 268 -26.84 -12.74 6.31
N THR A 269 -27.75 -13.01 7.23
CA THR A 269 -27.57 -13.97 8.33
C THR A 269 -27.76 -15.41 7.84
N ILE A 270 -27.47 -16.39 8.71
CA ILE A 270 -27.55 -17.83 8.38
C ILE A 270 -28.97 -18.30 7.98
N ASP A 271 -29.99 -17.60 8.45
CA ASP A 271 -31.41 -17.80 8.11
C ASP A 271 -31.82 -17.14 6.78
N GLY A 272 -30.91 -16.38 6.13
CA GLY A 272 -31.14 -15.74 4.84
C GLY A 272 -31.67 -14.30 4.89
N GLU A 273 -31.85 -13.74 6.09
CA GLU A 273 -32.39 -12.40 6.31
C GLU A 273 -31.33 -11.30 6.16
N THR A 274 -31.74 -10.11 5.70
CA THR A 274 -30.86 -8.93 5.69
C THR A 274 -30.83 -8.28 7.06
N PHE A 275 -29.67 -7.77 7.47
CA PHE A 275 -29.50 -7.22 8.81
C PHE A 275 -28.97 -5.79 8.86
N MET A 276 -28.28 -5.32 7.81
CA MET A 276 -27.59 -4.03 7.84
C MET A 276 -28.55 -2.84 8.01
N GLU A 277 -29.81 -2.96 7.61
CA GLU A 277 -30.85 -1.94 7.82
C GLU A 277 -31.05 -1.60 9.30
N LYS A 278 -30.75 -2.54 10.21
CA LYS A 278 -30.86 -2.34 11.66
C LYS A 278 -29.72 -1.50 12.22
N TYR A 279 -28.59 -1.42 11.51
CA TYR A 279 -27.36 -0.81 11.98
C TYR A 279 -27.04 0.51 11.28
N ASP A 280 -27.26 0.59 9.96
CA ASP A 280 -26.94 1.78 9.18
C ASP A 280 -27.87 1.96 7.98
N LYS A 281 -28.30 3.20 7.74
CA LYS A 281 -29.15 3.58 6.59
C LYS A 281 -28.49 3.28 5.23
N ARG A 282 -27.16 3.19 5.17
CA ARG A 282 -26.37 2.85 3.98
C ARG A 282 -26.36 1.35 3.67
N LYS A 283 -26.90 0.51 4.56
CA LYS A 283 -27.03 -0.94 4.40
C LYS A 283 -25.67 -1.60 4.11
N SER A 284 -25.56 -2.45 3.09
CA SER A 284 -24.31 -3.14 2.71
C SER A 284 -23.16 -2.19 2.30
N LEU A 285 -23.41 -0.90 2.10
CA LEU A 285 -22.38 0.09 1.72
C LEU A 285 -21.98 1.00 2.89
N ALA A 286 -22.35 0.65 4.12
CA ALA A 286 -21.80 1.30 5.30
C ALA A 286 -20.27 1.05 5.38
N PRO A 287 -19.47 2.07 5.74
CA PRO A 287 -18.03 1.96 5.95
C PRO A 287 -17.68 1.27 7.27
#